data_AF-Q931B9-F1
#
_entry.id   AF-Q931B9-F1
#
_cell.length_a   1.000
_cell.length_b   1.000
_cell.length_c   1.000
_cell.angle_alpha   90.00
_cell.angle_beta   90.00
_cell.angle_gamma   90.00
#
_symmetry.space_group_name_H-M   'P 1'
#
loop_
_entity.id
_entity.type
_entity.pdbx_description
1 polymer ?
#
loop_
_entity_poly.entity_id
_entity_poly.type
_entity_poly.pdbx_seq_one_letter_code
_entity_poly.pdbx_strand_id
1 'polypeptide(L)'
;MKRPRITDIRATTVTVPLEAPLRHSNGAHWGRFVRTIVEVETDVGIVGLGEMGGGGESAEAAFRALKPYLLGHDTFELENLRFMICNPTASLYNNRTQMHAAIEFACLDIMGKFLGVPVCDLLGGKMRDAVPFASYMFFRLPNKDTGEGETRTADQLIEQTLALKKKCGFTSHKLKSGVFPPDYELEVFRAWAKALGPDSVRYDPNAAFSVEEAIRFAKGIEDLNNDYYEDPTWGLNGMRRVRENTTMPLATNTVVVNFEQLATNILNPAVDVILLDTTFWGGSALREGGGRLRDLPTRHCGTFVGRTRHPARHHASPRRGSPEPRLPRGCALSPTHGRYHRRRPDALRERHYQGADGAGSRGGARSRQARAVRRPP
;
A
#
# COMPACT_ATOMS: atom_id res chain seq x y z
N MET A 1 -29.94 17.18 20.70
CA MET A 1 -28.94 16.36 21.43
C MET A 1 -27.59 17.03 21.28
N LYS A 2 -26.80 17.16 22.35
CA LYS A 2 -25.42 17.71 22.26
C LYS A 2 -24.57 16.70 21.50
N ARG A 3 -23.83 17.14 20.47
CA ARG A 3 -22.94 16.25 19.71
C ARG A 3 -21.73 15.83 20.56
N PRO A 4 -21.26 14.57 20.45
CA PRO A 4 -20.11 14.08 21.20
C PRO A 4 -18.84 14.85 20.87
N ARG A 5 -18.15 15.33 21.90
CA ARG A 5 -16.84 15.99 21.78
C ARG A 5 -15.73 15.14 22.36
N ILE A 6 -14.56 15.16 21.73
CA ILE A 6 -13.40 14.36 22.12
C ILE A 6 -12.89 14.80 23.51
N THR A 7 -12.75 13.86 24.44
CA THR A 7 -12.19 14.08 25.79
C THR A 7 -10.89 13.32 26.03
N ASP A 8 -10.67 12.19 25.35
CA ASP A 8 -9.41 11.45 25.40
C ASP A 8 -9.13 10.75 24.06
N ILE A 9 -7.84 10.49 23.80
CA ILE A 9 -7.36 9.66 22.71
C ILE A 9 -6.27 8.75 23.28
N ARG A 10 -6.49 7.43 23.18
CA ARG A 10 -5.51 6.42 23.60
C ARG A 10 -5.13 5.56 22.41
N ALA A 11 -3.83 5.47 22.14
CA ALA A 11 -3.28 4.54 21.17
C ALA A 11 -2.61 3.38 21.91
N THR A 12 -2.94 2.16 21.52
CA THR A 12 -2.37 0.93 22.06
C THR A 12 -1.85 0.09 20.92
N THR A 13 -0.55 -0.15 20.88
CA THR A 13 0.04 -1.05 19.90
C THR A 13 -0.13 -2.49 20.34
N VAL A 14 -0.60 -3.32 19.42
CA VAL A 14 -0.75 -4.76 19.60
C VAL A 14 0.03 -5.51 18.54
N THR A 15 0.41 -6.73 18.88
CA THR A 15 1.01 -7.66 17.91
C THR A 15 0.12 -8.86 17.73
N VAL A 16 -0.16 -9.19 16.47
CA VAL A 16 -0.92 -10.39 16.09
C VAL A 16 0.07 -11.42 15.55
N PRO A 17 0.23 -12.58 16.20
CA PRO A 17 1.20 -13.59 15.77
C PRO A 17 0.80 -14.21 14.43
N LEU A 18 1.80 -14.60 13.66
CA LEU A 18 1.64 -15.36 12.42
C LEU A 18 2.12 -16.79 12.63
N GLU A 19 1.45 -17.74 11.98
CA GLU A 19 1.84 -19.15 11.97
C GLU A 19 3.28 -19.32 11.45
N ALA A 20 3.64 -18.59 10.39
CA ALA A 20 4.97 -18.60 9.79
C ALA A 20 5.27 -17.23 9.14
N PRO A 21 6.54 -16.80 9.04
CA PRO A 21 6.91 -15.54 8.41
C PRO A 21 6.52 -15.48 6.93
N LEU A 22 5.80 -14.42 6.53
CA LEU A 22 5.32 -14.21 5.16
C LEU A 22 6.35 -13.39 4.37
N ARG A 23 6.82 -13.88 3.22
CA ARG A 23 7.79 -13.20 2.35
C ARG A 23 7.09 -12.32 1.32
N HIS A 24 7.74 -11.22 0.98
CA HIS A 24 7.36 -10.30 -0.09
C HIS A 24 8.64 -9.70 -0.71
N SER A 25 8.53 -8.96 -1.81
CA SER A 25 9.72 -8.42 -2.51
C SER A 25 10.64 -7.57 -1.61
N ASN A 26 10.07 -6.84 -0.65
CA ASN A 26 10.83 -6.01 0.28
C ASN A 26 11.37 -6.76 1.53
N GLY A 27 11.28 -8.09 1.60
CA GLY A 27 11.73 -8.87 2.75
C GLY A 27 10.68 -9.85 3.30
N ALA A 28 10.39 -9.75 4.60
CA ALA A 28 9.39 -10.61 5.24
C ALA A 28 8.73 -9.95 6.45
N HIS A 29 7.48 -10.33 6.71
CA HIS A 29 6.80 -10.10 7.99
C HIS A 29 7.29 -11.14 9.01
N TRP A 30 8.04 -10.69 10.02
CA TRP A 30 8.75 -11.55 10.98
C TRP A 30 7.85 -12.18 12.05
N GLY A 31 6.97 -13.09 11.64
CA GLY A 31 6.15 -13.91 12.56
C GLY A 31 5.07 -13.15 13.33
N ARG A 32 4.85 -11.86 13.02
CA ARG A 32 3.77 -11.04 13.59
C ARG A 32 3.42 -9.85 12.71
N PHE A 33 2.19 -9.39 12.80
CA PHE A 33 1.78 -8.06 12.38
C PHE A 33 1.72 -7.13 13.59
N VAL A 34 2.12 -5.87 13.37
CA VAL A 34 1.98 -4.79 14.35
C VAL A 34 0.80 -3.92 13.92
N ARG A 35 -0.12 -3.64 14.84
CA ARG A 35 -1.27 -2.76 14.63
C ARG A 35 -1.36 -1.77 15.78
N THR A 36 -1.89 -0.58 15.52
CA THR A 36 -2.18 0.42 16.56
C THR A 36 -3.69 0.60 16.64
N ILE A 37 -4.27 0.20 17.76
CA ILE A 37 -5.69 0.43 18.08
C ILE A 37 -5.81 1.81 18.71
N VAL A 38 -6.75 2.60 18.24
CA VAL A 38 -6.97 3.98 18.67
C VAL A 38 -8.37 4.08 19.26
N GLU A 39 -8.43 4.40 20.54
CA GLU A 39 -9.67 4.65 21.28
C GLU A 39 -9.87 6.16 21.40
N VAL A 40 -11.04 6.66 20.98
CA VAL A 40 -11.44 8.05 21.16
C VAL A 40 -12.60 8.10 22.15
N GLU A 41 -12.39 8.74 23.29
CA GLU A 41 -13.41 8.91 24.33
C GLU A 41 -14.12 10.26 24.17
N THR A 42 -15.39 10.33 24.55
CA THR A 42 -16.21 11.55 24.39
C THR A 42 -16.87 12.03 25.68
N ASP A 43 -17.29 13.30 25.69
CA ASP A 43 -17.98 13.95 26.82
C ASP A 43 -19.37 13.39 27.14
N VAL A 44 -19.89 12.50 26.29
CA VAL A 44 -21.15 11.76 26.50
C VAL A 44 -20.91 10.29 26.86
N GLY A 45 -19.66 9.90 27.14
CA GLY A 45 -19.29 8.55 27.57
C GLY A 45 -19.22 7.50 26.45
N ILE A 46 -19.39 7.89 25.19
CA ILE A 46 -19.22 6.99 24.04
C ILE A 46 -17.73 6.89 23.69
N VAL A 47 -17.26 5.67 23.45
CA VAL A 47 -15.90 5.38 22.96
C VAL A 47 -15.96 4.84 21.54
N GLY A 48 -15.17 5.44 20.65
CA GLY A 48 -14.99 5.00 19.26
C GLY A 48 -13.68 4.26 19.06
N LEU A 49 -13.68 3.27 18.16
CA LEU A 49 -12.51 2.49 17.81
C LEU A 49 -12.03 2.77 16.39
N GLY A 50 -10.73 2.98 16.27
CA GLY A 50 -10.01 3.10 15.02
C GLY A 50 -8.74 2.28 15.01
N GLU A 51 -8.15 2.13 13.82
CA GLU A 51 -6.99 1.26 13.63
C GLU A 51 -6.10 1.78 12.49
N MET A 52 -4.78 1.69 12.68
CA MET A 52 -3.81 1.80 11.60
C MET A 52 -2.75 0.70 11.66
N GLY A 53 -2.08 0.47 10.54
CA GLY A 53 -1.00 -0.53 10.45
C GLY A 53 0.33 -0.05 11.02
N GLY A 54 1.09 -0.96 11.61
CA GLY A 54 2.47 -0.71 12.03
C GLY A 54 2.59 0.15 13.28
N GLY A 55 3.57 1.05 13.30
CA GLY A 55 3.67 2.12 14.29
C GLY A 55 4.54 1.85 15.50
N GLY A 56 4.31 0.76 16.22
CA GLY A 56 5.05 0.51 17.46
C GLY A 56 4.93 1.66 18.46
N GLU A 57 5.94 1.80 19.33
CA GLU A 57 6.06 2.92 20.26
C GLU A 57 5.99 4.30 19.56
N SER A 58 6.51 4.41 18.33
CA SER A 58 6.51 5.67 17.58
C SER A 58 5.09 6.14 17.22
N ALA A 59 4.16 5.21 16.96
CA ALA A 59 2.77 5.56 16.73
C ALA A 59 2.06 6.03 18.00
N GLU A 60 2.27 5.33 19.12
CA GLU A 60 1.70 5.76 20.40
C GLU A 60 2.19 7.13 20.81
N ALA A 61 3.49 7.40 20.64
CA ALA A 61 4.06 8.72 20.87
C ALA A 61 3.43 9.78 19.96
N ALA A 62 3.21 9.46 18.68
CA ALA A 62 2.58 10.40 17.74
C ALA A 62 1.13 10.72 18.11
N PHE A 63 0.32 9.73 18.51
CA PHE A 63 -1.05 9.98 18.99
C PHE A 63 -1.06 10.78 20.29
N ARG A 64 -0.14 10.48 21.22
CA ARG A 64 0.01 11.24 22.47
C ARG A 64 0.36 12.71 22.19
N ALA A 65 1.21 12.97 21.20
CA ALA A 65 1.56 14.31 20.77
C ALA A 65 0.42 15.02 20.04
N LEU A 66 -0.43 14.28 19.32
CA LEU A 66 -1.58 14.82 18.60
C LEU A 66 -2.77 15.12 19.53
N LYS A 67 -2.92 14.36 20.62
CA LYS A 67 -4.06 14.45 21.55
C LYS A 67 -4.42 15.88 21.97
N PRO A 68 -3.50 16.72 22.50
CA PRO A 68 -3.85 18.07 22.95
C PRO A 68 -4.47 18.95 21.86
N TYR A 69 -4.16 18.68 20.59
CA TYR A 69 -4.69 19.41 19.45
C TYR A 69 -6.12 19.00 19.07
N LEU A 70 -6.58 17.82 19.51
CA LEU A 70 -7.87 17.25 19.13
C LEU A 70 -8.90 17.26 20.27
N LEU A 71 -8.49 17.53 21.51
CA LEU A 71 -9.43 17.61 22.64
C LEU A 71 -10.45 18.73 22.43
N GLY A 72 -11.72 18.44 22.73
CA GLY A 72 -12.83 19.38 22.62
C GLY A 72 -13.47 19.47 21.23
N HIS A 73 -12.85 18.89 20.18
CA HIS A 73 -13.42 18.88 18.83
C HIS A 73 -14.66 17.99 18.73
N ASP A 74 -15.60 18.40 17.88
CA ASP A 74 -16.83 17.65 17.58
C ASP A 74 -16.50 16.47 16.65
N THR A 75 -16.92 15.27 17.06
CA THR A 75 -16.70 14.02 16.31
C THR A 75 -17.42 13.98 14.96
N PHE A 76 -18.39 14.86 14.71
CA PHE A 76 -19.08 15.00 13.43
C PHE A 76 -18.35 15.95 12.46
N GLU A 77 -17.33 16.69 12.90
CA GLU A 77 -16.56 17.63 12.07
C GLU A 77 -15.35 16.94 11.42
N LEU A 78 -15.58 15.84 10.70
CA LEU A 78 -14.52 15.01 10.10
C LEU A 78 -13.57 15.81 9.19
N GLU A 79 -14.10 16.72 8.37
CA GLU A 79 -13.27 17.56 7.50
C GLU A 79 -12.38 18.53 8.29
N ASN A 80 -12.87 19.05 9.41
CA ASN A 80 -12.07 19.91 10.29
C ASN A 80 -10.89 19.11 10.86
N LEU A 81 -11.16 17.90 11.37
CA LEU A 81 -10.13 16.96 11.83
C LEU A 81 -9.14 16.62 10.72
N ARG A 82 -9.61 16.43 9.48
CA ARG A 82 -8.76 16.18 8.32
C ARG A 82 -7.81 17.33 8.04
N PHE A 83 -8.31 18.57 7.95
CA PHE A 83 -7.46 19.73 7.71
C PHE A 83 -6.46 19.98 8.84
N MET A 84 -6.83 19.65 10.08
CA MET A 84 -5.93 19.72 11.23
C MET A 84 -4.80 18.68 11.17
N ILE A 85 -5.11 17.44 10.76
CA ILE A 85 -4.15 16.32 10.80
C ILE A 85 -3.37 16.15 9.50
N CYS A 86 -3.94 16.55 8.36
CA CYS A 86 -3.45 16.27 7.00
C CYS A 86 -3.49 17.52 6.10
N ASN A 87 -3.19 18.71 6.64
CA ASN A 87 -3.26 19.96 5.89
C ASN A 87 -2.43 19.90 4.58
N PRO A 88 -3.06 19.99 3.39
CA PRO A 88 -2.34 19.86 2.12
C PRO A 88 -1.67 21.16 1.64
N THR A 89 -1.94 22.31 2.25
CA THR A 89 -1.55 23.62 1.69
C THR A 89 -0.34 24.28 2.37
N ALA A 90 0.02 23.89 3.59
CA ALA A 90 0.96 24.69 4.40
C ALA A 90 2.15 23.92 5.01
N SER A 91 2.13 22.59 5.05
CA SER A 91 3.24 21.83 5.64
C SER A 91 3.41 20.47 4.97
N LEU A 92 4.46 20.35 4.15
CA LEU A 92 4.91 19.06 3.60
C LEU A 92 5.29 18.04 4.71
N TYR A 93 5.49 18.51 5.95
CA TYR A 93 5.91 17.70 7.09
C TYR A 93 4.73 17.12 7.89
N ASN A 94 3.50 17.60 7.68
CA ASN A 94 2.34 17.26 8.53
C ASN A 94 1.32 16.36 7.84
N ASN A 95 1.63 15.69 6.73
CA ASN A 95 0.68 14.75 6.14
C ASN A 95 0.66 13.42 6.93
N ARG A 96 -0.26 13.30 7.90
CA ARG A 96 -0.39 12.13 8.79
C ARG A 96 -1.62 11.28 8.44
N THR A 97 -1.72 10.89 7.17
CA THR A 97 -2.90 10.25 6.55
C THR A 97 -3.40 9.02 7.32
N GLN A 98 -2.51 8.12 7.74
CA GLN A 98 -2.90 6.93 8.50
C GLN A 98 -3.43 7.25 9.90
N MET A 99 -2.85 8.25 10.57
CA MET A 99 -3.34 8.68 11.89
C MET A 99 -4.72 9.33 11.76
N HIS A 100 -4.91 10.16 10.73
CA HIS A 100 -6.23 10.70 10.42
C HIS A 100 -7.24 9.58 10.16
N ALA A 101 -6.91 8.58 9.35
CA ALA A 101 -7.79 7.46 9.06
C ALA A 101 -8.24 6.74 10.34
N ALA A 102 -7.31 6.45 11.27
CA ALA A 102 -7.67 5.82 12.54
C ALA A 102 -8.59 6.71 13.39
N ILE A 103 -8.34 8.02 13.47
CA ILE A 103 -9.24 8.95 14.18
C ILE A 103 -10.61 9.01 13.50
N GLU A 104 -10.66 9.07 12.17
CA GLU A 104 -11.91 9.12 11.42
C GLU A 104 -12.73 7.84 11.63
N PHE A 105 -12.11 6.66 11.64
CA PHE A 105 -12.79 5.40 11.95
C PHE A 105 -13.41 5.42 13.34
N ALA A 106 -12.67 5.90 14.35
CA ALA A 106 -13.18 6.05 15.70
C ALA A 106 -14.34 7.06 15.77
N CYS A 107 -14.26 8.17 15.05
CA CYS A 107 -15.35 9.14 14.97
C CYS A 107 -16.59 8.56 14.29
N LEU A 108 -16.45 7.77 13.21
CA LEU A 108 -17.58 7.11 12.56
C LEU A 108 -18.23 6.05 13.44
N ASP A 109 -17.44 5.31 14.20
CA ASP A 109 -17.94 4.37 15.21
C ASP A 109 -18.72 5.12 16.31
N ILE A 110 -18.20 6.27 16.79
CA ILE A 110 -18.93 7.16 17.71
C ILE A 110 -20.24 7.65 17.10
N MET A 111 -20.22 8.11 15.85
CA MET A 111 -21.41 8.60 15.15
C MET A 111 -22.47 7.51 15.03
N GLY A 112 -22.06 6.29 14.67
CA GLY A 112 -22.96 5.13 14.58
C GLY A 112 -23.58 4.79 15.94
N LYS A 113 -22.76 4.68 16.99
CA LYS A 113 -23.20 4.43 18.38
C LYS A 113 -24.14 5.52 18.90
N PHE A 114 -23.81 6.79 18.65
CA PHE A 114 -24.60 7.94 19.09
C PHE A 114 -25.97 8.00 18.40
N LEU A 115 -26.03 7.63 17.12
CA LEU A 115 -27.26 7.62 16.33
C LEU A 115 -28.04 6.31 16.40
N GLY A 116 -27.43 5.24 16.95
CA GLY A 116 -28.03 3.91 17.00
C GLY A 116 -28.11 3.22 15.63
N VAL A 117 -27.18 3.51 14.72
CA VAL A 117 -27.16 2.95 13.36
C VAL A 117 -25.79 2.36 13.01
N PRO A 118 -25.71 1.35 12.13
CA PRO A 118 -24.43 0.85 11.64
C PRO A 118 -23.72 1.92 10.77
N VAL A 119 -22.39 1.89 10.75
CA VAL A 119 -21.58 2.86 9.98
C VAL A 119 -21.94 2.86 8.48
N CYS A 120 -22.31 1.70 7.91
CA CYS A 120 -22.71 1.64 6.51
C CYS A 120 -23.95 2.51 6.19
N ASP A 121 -24.85 2.73 7.15
CA ASP A 121 -26.02 3.61 6.95
C ASP A 121 -25.59 5.08 6.90
N LEU A 122 -24.54 5.46 7.63
CA LEU A 122 -23.91 6.78 7.52
C LEU A 122 -23.25 7.00 6.14
N LEU A 123 -22.87 5.91 5.47
CA LEU A 123 -22.23 5.90 4.15
C LEU A 123 -23.22 5.70 2.99
N GLY A 124 -24.52 5.76 3.24
CA GLY A 124 -25.55 5.65 2.21
C GLY A 124 -26.31 4.32 2.19
N GLY A 125 -26.07 3.44 3.15
CA GLY A 125 -26.75 2.16 3.30
C GLY A 125 -26.02 1.00 2.65
N LYS A 126 -26.28 -0.21 3.14
CA LYS A 126 -25.71 -1.44 2.57
C LYS A 126 -26.33 -1.78 1.21
N MET A 127 -25.49 -2.16 0.25
CA MET A 127 -25.90 -2.70 -1.05
C MET A 127 -25.80 -4.23 -1.13
N ARG A 128 -25.22 -4.86 -0.12
CA ARG A 128 -25.05 -6.31 0.03
C ARG A 128 -24.83 -6.66 1.50
N ASP A 129 -25.23 -7.86 1.90
CA ASP A 129 -25.08 -8.33 3.28
C ASP A 129 -23.69 -8.94 3.56
N ALA A 130 -22.99 -9.39 2.52
CA ALA A 130 -21.66 -9.97 2.63
C ALA A 130 -20.74 -9.45 1.50
N VAL A 131 -19.44 -9.34 1.81
CA VAL A 131 -18.40 -8.92 0.85
C VAL A 131 -17.50 -10.12 0.58
N PRO A 132 -17.31 -10.55 -0.69
CA PRO A 132 -16.36 -11.60 -1.01
C PRO A 132 -14.93 -11.10 -0.82
N PHE A 133 -14.09 -11.93 -0.20
CA PHE A 133 -12.65 -11.69 -0.08
C PHE A 133 -11.88 -12.65 -0.99
N ALA A 134 -10.65 -12.27 -1.31
CA ALA A 134 -9.70 -13.18 -1.95
C ALA A 134 -8.82 -13.85 -0.88
N SER A 135 -8.43 -15.11 -1.09
CA SER A 135 -7.37 -15.68 -0.27
C SER A 135 -6.04 -15.00 -0.59
N TYR A 136 -5.27 -14.63 0.42
CA TYR A 136 -3.98 -13.97 0.21
C TYR A 136 -2.84 -14.93 0.54
N MET A 137 -2.20 -15.44 -0.51
CA MET A 137 -1.14 -16.43 -0.44
C MET A 137 0.24 -15.78 -0.52
N PHE A 138 1.21 -16.40 0.14
CA PHE A 138 2.58 -15.91 0.25
C PHE A 138 3.55 -17.08 0.15
N PHE A 139 4.75 -16.82 -0.38
CA PHE A 139 5.89 -17.65 -0.01
C PHE A 139 6.23 -17.41 1.46
N ARG A 140 6.58 -18.46 2.19
CA ARG A 140 6.77 -18.41 3.65
C ARG A 140 8.12 -19.01 4.04
N LEU A 141 8.78 -18.40 5.00
CA LEU A 141 9.87 -19.04 5.72
C LEU A 141 9.27 -20.02 6.74
N PRO A 142 9.98 -21.08 7.15
CA PRO A 142 9.51 -21.91 8.26
C PRO A 142 9.41 -21.08 9.55
N ASN A 143 8.46 -21.46 10.39
CA ASN A 143 8.40 -20.99 11.77
C ASN A 143 9.72 -21.36 12.48
N LYS A 144 10.30 -20.41 13.23
CA LYS A 144 11.61 -20.62 13.87
C LYS A 144 11.57 -21.63 15.01
N ASP A 145 10.43 -21.75 15.69
CA ASP A 145 10.27 -22.59 16.87
C ASP A 145 9.83 -24.01 16.48
N THR A 146 8.95 -24.16 15.48
CA THR A 146 8.42 -25.47 15.05
C THR A 146 9.07 -26.04 13.80
N GLY A 147 9.70 -25.20 12.96
CA GLY A 147 10.19 -25.60 11.63
C GLY A 147 9.11 -25.75 10.57
N GLU A 148 7.83 -25.53 10.91
CA GLU A 148 6.68 -25.78 10.03
C GLU A 148 6.24 -24.54 9.24
N GLY A 149 5.33 -24.72 8.29
CA GLY A 149 4.67 -23.63 7.58
C GLY A 149 5.49 -22.97 6.47
N GLU A 150 6.62 -23.55 6.08
CA GLU A 150 7.36 -23.12 4.89
C GLU A 150 6.49 -23.23 3.64
N THR A 151 6.64 -22.28 2.72
CA THR A 151 6.01 -22.33 1.41
C THR A 151 6.97 -21.75 0.40
N ARG A 152 7.58 -22.61 -0.39
CA ARG A 152 8.59 -22.27 -1.39
C ARG A 152 8.28 -22.87 -2.76
N THR A 153 7.59 -24.01 -2.82
CA THR A 153 7.29 -24.73 -4.07
C THR A 153 5.83 -24.55 -4.52
N ALA A 154 5.56 -24.89 -5.78
CA ALA A 154 4.21 -24.91 -6.32
C ALA A 154 3.29 -25.86 -5.54
N ASP A 155 3.75 -27.08 -5.24
CA ASP A 155 2.95 -28.09 -4.53
C ASP A 155 2.52 -27.61 -3.14
N GLN A 156 3.44 -27.02 -2.37
CA GLN A 156 3.14 -26.45 -1.06
C GLN A 156 2.12 -25.32 -1.17
N LEU A 157 2.28 -24.43 -2.15
CA LEU A 157 1.36 -23.32 -2.38
C LEU A 157 -0.05 -23.80 -2.79
N ILE A 158 -0.11 -24.81 -3.67
CA ILE A 158 -1.35 -25.45 -4.12
C ILE A 158 -2.07 -26.10 -2.95
N GLU A 159 -1.37 -26.94 -2.18
CA GLU A 159 -1.92 -27.62 -1.00
C GLU A 159 -2.50 -26.62 -0.01
N GLN A 160 -1.73 -25.59 0.35
CA GLN A 160 -2.18 -24.55 1.28
C GLN A 160 -3.41 -23.80 0.77
N THR A 161 -3.42 -23.46 -0.52
CA THR A 161 -4.53 -22.70 -1.12
C THR A 161 -5.80 -23.54 -1.22
N LEU A 162 -5.68 -24.81 -1.60
CA LEU A 162 -6.81 -25.74 -1.66
C LEU A 162 -7.38 -26.03 -0.26
N ALA A 163 -6.53 -26.16 0.76
CA ALA A 163 -6.96 -26.30 2.14
C ALA A 163 -7.74 -25.06 2.62
N LEU A 164 -7.23 -23.86 2.31
CA LEU A 164 -7.88 -22.60 2.67
C LEU A 164 -9.19 -22.39 1.89
N LYS A 165 -9.22 -22.75 0.60
CA LYS A 165 -10.44 -22.78 -0.22
C LYS A 165 -11.48 -23.72 0.36
N LYS A 166 -11.10 -24.95 0.73
CA LYS A 166 -12.02 -25.92 1.36
C LYS A 166 -12.58 -25.40 2.68
N LYS A 167 -11.76 -24.71 3.48
CA LYS A 167 -12.14 -24.19 4.80
C LYS A 167 -13.03 -22.93 4.71
N CYS A 168 -12.70 -22.01 3.81
CA CYS A 168 -13.27 -20.66 3.79
C CYS A 168 -14.11 -20.34 2.54
N GLY A 169 -14.12 -21.20 1.53
CA GLY A 169 -14.92 -21.01 0.31
C GLY A 169 -14.40 -19.96 -0.66
N PHE A 170 -13.10 -19.61 -0.61
CA PHE A 170 -12.50 -18.65 -1.54
C PHE A 170 -12.59 -19.13 -3.00
N THR A 171 -12.91 -18.21 -3.90
CA THR A 171 -12.97 -18.42 -5.36
C THR A 171 -12.10 -17.43 -6.15
N SER A 172 -11.39 -16.56 -5.42
CA SER A 172 -10.42 -15.61 -5.94
C SER A 172 -9.19 -15.65 -5.06
N HIS A 173 -8.01 -15.70 -5.67
CA HIS A 173 -6.77 -15.95 -4.97
C HIS A 173 -5.69 -14.97 -5.43
N LYS A 174 -5.00 -14.34 -4.48
CA LYS A 174 -3.88 -13.44 -4.75
C LYS A 174 -2.59 -14.06 -4.25
N LEU A 175 -1.56 -14.10 -5.08
CA LEU A 175 -0.20 -14.45 -4.68
C LEU A 175 0.64 -13.17 -4.49
N LYS A 176 1.21 -13.02 -3.30
CA LYS A 176 2.32 -12.08 -3.05
C LYS A 176 3.62 -12.68 -3.58
N SER A 177 4.26 -11.96 -4.48
CA SER A 177 5.38 -12.44 -5.30
C SER A 177 6.56 -11.47 -5.26
N GLY A 178 7.47 -11.58 -6.23
CA GLY A 178 8.71 -10.78 -6.30
C GLY A 178 9.77 -11.27 -5.31
N VAL A 179 9.71 -12.54 -4.92
CA VAL A 179 10.52 -13.16 -3.86
C VAL A 179 11.62 -14.06 -4.44
N PHE A 180 11.33 -14.73 -5.55
CA PHE A 180 12.21 -15.62 -6.29
C PHE A 180 12.45 -15.08 -7.72
N PRO A 181 13.40 -15.64 -8.48
CA PRO A 181 13.62 -15.26 -9.87
C PRO A 181 12.32 -15.33 -10.70
N PRO A 182 12.05 -14.37 -11.61
CA PRO A 182 10.77 -14.28 -12.32
C PRO A 182 10.36 -15.56 -13.06
N ASP A 183 11.32 -16.27 -13.67
CA ASP A 183 11.04 -17.51 -14.41
C ASP A 183 10.53 -18.63 -13.48
N TYR A 184 11.07 -18.71 -12.26
CA TYR A 184 10.58 -19.67 -11.27
C TYR A 184 9.18 -19.30 -10.77
N GLU A 185 8.94 -18.04 -10.43
CA GLU A 185 7.61 -17.61 -9.97
C GLU A 185 6.56 -17.74 -11.07
N LEU A 186 6.94 -17.60 -12.34
CA LEU A 186 6.06 -17.85 -13.48
C LEU A 186 5.62 -19.31 -13.55
N GLU A 187 6.58 -20.25 -13.45
CA GLU A 187 6.28 -21.69 -13.41
C GLU A 187 5.36 -22.04 -12.24
N VAL A 188 5.68 -21.54 -11.04
CA VAL A 188 4.87 -21.75 -9.83
C VAL A 188 3.46 -21.18 -10.00
N PHE A 189 3.33 -19.94 -10.49
CA PHE A 189 2.04 -19.28 -10.64
C PHE A 189 1.15 -19.97 -11.67
N ARG A 190 1.71 -20.44 -12.78
CA ARG A 190 0.95 -21.22 -13.78
C ARG A 190 0.47 -22.56 -13.24
N ALA A 191 1.34 -23.29 -12.54
CA ALA A 191 0.98 -24.56 -11.91
C ALA A 191 -0.12 -24.36 -10.85
N TRP A 192 0.04 -23.30 -10.03
CA TRP A 192 -0.93 -22.91 -9.01
C TRP A 192 -2.29 -22.56 -9.60
N ALA A 193 -2.35 -21.66 -10.58
CA ALA A 193 -3.59 -21.27 -11.24
C ALA A 193 -4.31 -22.48 -11.89
N LYS A 194 -3.55 -23.37 -12.54
CA LYS A 194 -4.11 -24.59 -13.15
C LYS A 194 -4.77 -25.50 -12.11
N ALA A 195 -4.18 -25.64 -10.92
CA ALA A 195 -4.72 -26.49 -9.86
C ALA A 195 -6.00 -25.92 -9.22
N LEU A 196 -6.22 -24.60 -9.30
CA LEU A 196 -7.41 -23.93 -8.78
C LEU A 196 -8.62 -24.00 -9.73
N GLY A 197 -8.42 -24.45 -10.98
CA GLY A 197 -9.48 -24.65 -11.95
C GLY A 197 -10.13 -23.34 -12.41
N PRO A 198 -11.45 -23.13 -12.20
CA PRO A 198 -12.16 -21.95 -12.71
C PRO A 198 -11.98 -20.69 -11.85
N ASP A 199 -11.32 -20.78 -10.70
CA ASP A 199 -11.12 -19.62 -9.81
C ASP A 199 -10.31 -18.52 -10.50
N SER A 200 -10.45 -17.29 -10.02
CA SER A 200 -9.61 -16.19 -10.49
C SER A 200 -8.31 -16.08 -9.68
N VAL A 201 -7.23 -15.67 -10.36
CA VAL A 201 -5.91 -15.47 -9.75
C VAL A 201 -5.41 -14.05 -9.95
N ARG A 202 -4.55 -13.59 -9.05
CA ARG A 202 -3.86 -12.29 -9.11
C ARG A 202 -2.41 -12.46 -8.72
N TYR A 203 -1.52 -11.77 -9.41
CA TYR A 203 -0.09 -11.77 -9.15
C TYR A 203 0.38 -10.36 -8.78
N ASP A 204 1.09 -10.23 -7.66
CA ASP A 204 1.56 -8.96 -7.09
C ASP A 204 3.04 -9.06 -6.68
N PRO A 205 4.00 -8.58 -7.50
CA PRO A 205 5.42 -8.54 -7.14
C PRO A 205 5.84 -7.22 -6.46
N ASN A 206 4.91 -6.32 -6.13
CA ASN A 206 5.17 -4.99 -5.55
C ASN A 206 6.32 -4.23 -6.21
N ALA A 207 6.18 -4.02 -7.51
CA ALA A 207 7.06 -3.25 -8.37
C ALA A 207 8.50 -3.82 -8.48
N ALA A 208 8.71 -5.07 -8.11
CA ALA A 208 10.04 -5.70 -8.13
C ALA A 208 10.61 -5.91 -9.54
N PHE A 209 9.78 -5.94 -10.59
CA PHE A 209 10.26 -6.18 -11.95
C PHE A 209 10.65 -4.88 -12.65
N SER A 210 11.68 -4.99 -13.49
CA SER A 210 11.87 -4.02 -14.56
C SER A 210 10.69 -4.05 -15.53
N VAL A 211 10.54 -3.00 -16.35
CA VAL A 211 9.44 -2.92 -17.33
C VAL A 211 9.47 -4.09 -18.32
N GLU A 212 10.65 -4.51 -18.78
CA GLU A 212 10.76 -5.61 -19.75
C GLU A 212 10.43 -6.97 -19.13
N GLU A 213 10.88 -7.21 -17.89
CA GLU A 213 10.52 -8.41 -17.13
C GLU A 213 9.01 -8.48 -16.88
N ALA A 214 8.39 -7.35 -16.51
CA ALA A 214 6.95 -7.23 -16.36
C ALA A 214 6.19 -7.56 -17.65
N ILE A 215 6.63 -7.05 -18.80
CA ILE A 215 6.02 -7.36 -20.10
C ILE A 215 6.16 -8.85 -20.42
N ARG A 216 7.36 -9.42 -20.26
CA ARG A 216 7.60 -10.85 -20.49
C ARG A 216 6.72 -11.71 -19.57
N PHE A 217 6.66 -11.38 -18.29
CA PHE A 217 5.85 -12.11 -17.31
C PHE A 217 4.37 -12.02 -17.65
N ALA A 218 3.88 -10.84 -18.05
CA ALA A 218 2.51 -10.65 -18.48
C ALA A 218 2.14 -11.60 -19.64
N LYS A 219 2.99 -11.70 -20.68
CA LYS A 219 2.79 -12.66 -21.79
C LYS A 219 2.73 -14.11 -21.33
N GLY A 220 3.47 -14.43 -20.27
CA GLY A 220 3.47 -15.76 -19.67
C GLY A 220 2.20 -16.12 -18.90
N ILE A 221 1.28 -15.18 -18.64
CA ILE A 221 0.08 -15.42 -17.81
C ILE A 221 -1.23 -14.89 -18.44
N GLU A 222 -1.18 -14.31 -19.64
CA GLU A 222 -2.36 -13.74 -20.35
C GLU A 222 -3.48 -14.75 -20.61
N ASP A 223 -3.16 -16.04 -20.69
CA ASP A 223 -4.12 -17.14 -20.91
C ASP A 223 -4.79 -17.63 -19.62
N LEU A 224 -4.35 -17.18 -18.44
CA LEU A 224 -4.93 -17.56 -17.16
C LEU A 224 -6.19 -16.74 -16.86
N ASN A 225 -7.04 -17.23 -15.95
CA ASN A 225 -8.19 -16.49 -15.44
C ASN A 225 -7.76 -15.40 -14.45
N ASN A 226 -7.02 -14.41 -14.94
CA ASN A 226 -6.43 -13.36 -14.13
C ASN A 226 -7.36 -12.15 -14.03
N ASP A 227 -7.69 -11.73 -12.81
CA ASP A 227 -8.50 -10.52 -12.60
C ASP A 227 -7.74 -9.26 -13.03
N TYR A 228 -6.45 -9.19 -12.65
CA TYR A 228 -5.53 -8.09 -12.95
C TYR A 228 -4.09 -8.44 -12.58
N TYR A 229 -3.13 -7.83 -13.28
CA TYR A 229 -1.72 -7.88 -12.92
C TYR A 229 -1.38 -6.67 -12.04
N GLU A 230 -1.07 -6.93 -10.76
CA GLU A 230 -0.94 -5.89 -9.75
C GLU A 230 0.51 -5.44 -9.62
N ASP A 231 0.76 -4.12 -9.64
CA ASP A 231 2.05 -3.48 -9.39
C ASP A 231 3.26 -4.25 -9.96
N PRO A 232 3.29 -4.58 -11.26
CA PRO A 232 4.41 -5.33 -11.81
C PRO A 232 5.74 -4.57 -11.77
N THR A 233 5.68 -3.25 -11.99
CA THR A 233 6.86 -2.38 -12.09
C THR A 233 6.59 -1.03 -11.42
N TRP A 234 7.65 -0.26 -11.15
CA TRP A 234 7.56 1.00 -10.44
C TRP A 234 7.18 2.17 -11.36
N GLY A 235 6.35 3.07 -10.85
CA GLY A 235 6.01 4.37 -11.43
C GLY A 235 4.96 4.33 -12.55
N LEU A 236 4.21 5.42 -12.68
CA LEU A 236 3.13 5.57 -13.68
C LEU A 236 3.61 5.33 -15.13
N ASN A 237 4.81 5.80 -15.50
CA ASN A 237 5.31 5.62 -16.85
C ASN A 237 5.70 4.15 -17.15
N GLY A 238 6.29 3.46 -16.17
CA GLY A 238 6.60 2.03 -16.29
C GLY A 238 5.33 1.20 -16.41
N MET A 239 4.38 1.43 -15.51
CA MET A 239 3.06 0.79 -15.53
C MET A 239 2.34 1.02 -16.86
N ARG A 240 2.35 2.24 -17.41
CA ARG A 240 1.76 2.55 -18.73
C ARG A 240 2.39 1.72 -19.84
N ARG A 241 3.72 1.63 -19.88
CA ARG A 241 4.41 0.84 -20.89
C ARG A 241 4.08 -0.64 -20.79
N VAL A 242 3.92 -1.18 -19.58
CA VAL A 242 3.44 -2.56 -19.38
C VAL A 242 2.00 -2.69 -19.90
N ARG A 243 1.11 -1.75 -19.54
CA ARG A 243 -0.30 -1.72 -19.95
C ARG A 243 -0.46 -1.72 -21.47
N GLU A 244 0.37 -0.96 -22.18
CA GLU A 244 0.36 -0.89 -23.65
C GLU A 244 0.80 -2.21 -24.32
N ASN A 245 1.42 -3.12 -23.56
CA ASN A 245 1.98 -4.37 -24.07
C ASN A 245 1.32 -5.63 -23.48
N THR A 246 0.22 -5.51 -22.73
CA THR A 246 -0.56 -6.63 -22.21
C THR A 246 -2.05 -6.43 -22.48
N THR A 247 -2.79 -7.52 -22.55
CA THR A 247 -4.26 -7.50 -22.63
C THR A 247 -4.94 -7.55 -21.26
N MET A 248 -4.18 -7.87 -20.19
CA MET A 248 -4.69 -7.91 -18.83
C MET A 248 -4.86 -6.50 -18.24
N PRO A 249 -5.89 -6.25 -17.41
CA PRO A 249 -5.96 -5.03 -16.61
C PRO A 249 -4.76 -4.93 -15.66
N LEU A 250 -4.24 -3.72 -15.48
CA LEU A 250 -3.25 -3.46 -14.43
C LEU A 250 -3.90 -2.88 -13.18
N ALA A 251 -3.48 -3.36 -12.01
CA ALA A 251 -3.89 -2.83 -10.71
C ALA A 251 -2.73 -2.18 -9.96
N THR A 252 -3.04 -1.25 -9.05
CA THR A 252 -2.02 -0.66 -8.18
C THR A 252 -2.55 -0.30 -6.79
N ASN A 253 -1.69 -0.49 -5.78
CA ASN A 253 -1.71 0.20 -4.48
C ASN A 253 -0.39 0.94 -4.20
N THR A 254 0.52 1.06 -5.17
CA THR A 254 1.86 1.65 -4.94
C THR A 254 2.13 2.94 -5.72
N VAL A 255 1.62 3.07 -6.96
CA VAL A 255 1.93 4.22 -7.83
C VAL A 255 0.81 5.25 -7.91
N VAL A 256 -0.42 4.85 -7.58
CA VAL A 256 -1.57 5.74 -7.38
C VAL A 256 -2.12 5.50 -5.99
N VAL A 257 -1.78 6.41 -5.07
CA VAL A 257 -2.09 6.31 -3.63
C VAL A 257 -2.72 7.59 -3.07
N ASN A 258 -3.03 8.57 -3.92
CA ASN A 258 -3.75 9.79 -3.56
C ASN A 258 -4.55 10.35 -4.75
N PHE A 259 -5.37 11.37 -4.48
CA PHE A 259 -6.25 11.98 -5.48
C PHE A 259 -5.53 12.69 -6.63
N GLU A 260 -4.37 13.32 -6.38
CA GLU A 260 -3.57 13.98 -7.43
C GLU A 260 -2.99 12.96 -8.42
N GLN A 261 -2.50 11.83 -7.90
CA GLN A 261 -2.03 10.71 -8.71
C GLN A 261 -3.18 10.04 -9.45
N LEU A 262 -4.36 9.95 -8.84
CA LEU A 262 -5.57 9.46 -9.51
C LEU A 262 -5.96 10.36 -10.69
N ALA A 263 -5.97 11.68 -10.48
CA ALA A 263 -6.21 12.65 -11.55
C ALA A 263 -5.18 12.51 -12.68
N THR A 264 -3.90 12.35 -12.33
CA THR A 264 -2.83 12.10 -13.31
C THR A 264 -3.06 10.81 -14.10
N ASN A 265 -3.47 9.73 -13.43
CA ASN A 265 -3.79 8.47 -14.09
C ASN A 265 -5.01 8.59 -15.01
N ILE A 266 -6.04 9.35 -14.64
CA ILE A 266 -7.20 9.60 -15.51
C ILE A 266 -6.79 10.33 -16.80
N LEU A 267 -5.91 11.34 -16.68
CA LEU A 267 -5.45 12.12 -17.83
C LEU A 267 -4.53 11.33 -18.76
N ASN A 268 -3.68 10.47 -18.21
CA ASN A 268 -2.76 9.65 -18.99
C ASN A 268 -2.69 8.21 -18.42
N PRO A 269 -3.68 7.35 -18.78
CA PRO A 269 -3.89 6.04 -18.18
C PRO A 269 -2.64 5.17 -18.12
N ALA A 270 -2.25 4.80 -16.91
CA ALA A 270 -1.18 3.86 -16.61
C ALA A 270 -1.69 2.57 -15.97
N VAL A 271 -2.83 2.65 -15.27
CA VAL A 271 -3.46 1.54 -14.54
C VAL A 271 -4.98 1.56 -14.74
N ASP A 272 -5.60 0.37 -14.70
CA ASP A 272 -7.03 0.18 -14.91
C ASP A 272 -7.80 0.00 -13.60
N VAL A 273 -7.15 -0.54 -12.57
CA VAL A 273 -7.74 -0.83 -11.25
C VAL A 273 -6.95 -0.13 -10.15
N ILE A 274 -7.65 0.65 -9.32
CA ILE A 274 -7.08 1.28 -8.13
C ILE A 274 -7.50 0.48 -6.91
N LEU A 275 -6.52 -0.01 -6.15
CA LEU A 275 -6.75 -0.74 -4.91
C LEU A 275 -6.74 0.26 -3.76
N LEU A 276 -7.94 0.59 -3.30
CA LEU A 276 -8.13 1.53 -2.20
C LEU A 276 -7.83 0.86 -0.87
N ASP A 277 -6.99 1.50 -0.07
CA ASP A 277 -6.78 1.18 1.34
C ASP A 277 -7.14 2.41 2.17
N THR A 278 -8.20 2.30 2.95
CA THR A 278 -8.74 3.41 3.73
C THR A 278 -7.71 3.98 4.72
N THR A 279 -6.72 3.21 5.17
CA THR A 279 -5.66 3.74 6.04
C THR A 279 -4.69 4.65 5.29
N PHE A 280 -4.32 4.31 4.05
CA PHE A 280 -3.38 5.10 3.25
C PHE A 280 -4.04 6.25 2.50
N TRP A 281 -5.35 6.16 2.22
CA TRP A 281 -6.12 7.21 1.56
C TRP A 281 -6.73 8.23 2.52
N GLY A 282 -6.56 8.02 3.84
CA GLY A 282 -6.91 9.01 4.85
C GLY A 282 -8.32 8.90 5.36
N GLY A 283 -8.87 7.69 5.41
CA GLY A 283 -10.19 7.41 5.95
C GLY A 283 -11.19 6.92 4.88
N SER A 284 -12.43 6.79 5.32
CA SER A 284 -13.62 6.49 4.54
C SER A 284 -14.15 7.69 3.75
N ALA A 285 -13.69 8.92 4.05
CA ALA A 285 -14.07 10.13 3.33
C ALA A 285 -13.41 10.19 1.93
N LEU A 286 -13.78 9.25 1.06
CA LEU A 286 -13.65 9.34 -0.40
C LEU A 286 -14.63 10.37 -1.01
N ARG A 287 -15.19 11.27 -0.18
CA ARG A 287 -16.22 12.25 -0.57
C ARG A 287 -15.68 13.36 -1.46
N GLU A 288 -14.37 13.62 -1.47
CA GLU A 288 -13.77 14.68 -2.29
C GLU A 288 -13.98 14.50 -3.80
N GLY A 289 -14.30 13.28 -4.27
CA GLY A 289 -14.58 13.02 -5.68
C GLY A 289 -16.03 13.31 -6.13
N GLY A 290 -17.01 13.19 -5.25
CA GLY A 290 -18.43 13.09 -5.67
C GLY A 290 -19.08 14.40 -6.15
N GLY A 291 -18.51 15.55 -5.80
CA GLY A 291 -19.07 16.88 -6.11
C GLY A 291 -18.58 17.50 -7.42
N ARG A 292 -17.41 17.10 -7.93
CA ARG A 292 -16.83 17.64 -9.18
C ARG A 292 -16.58 16.61 -10.29
N LEU A 293 -16.71 15.31 -10.02
CA LEU A 293 -16.52 14.25 -11.03
C LEU A 293 -17.82 13.78 -11.71
N ARG A 294 -18.96 14.47 -11.53
CA ARG A 294 -20.23 14.09 -12.19
C ARG A 294 -20.20 14.12 -13.72
N ASP A 295 -19.19 14.75 -14.33
CA ASP A 295 -19.06 14.86 -15.79
C ASP A 295 -17.97 13.96 -16.40
N LEU A 296 -17.36 13.06 -15.62
CA LEU A 296 -16.33 12.14 -16.12
C LEU A 296 -16.89 10.71 -16.17
N PRO A 297 -16.76 9.97 -17.30
CA PRO A 297 -17.21 8.60 -17.41
C PRO A 297 -16.30 7.68 -16.58
N THR A 298 -16.45 7.72 -15.26
CA THR A 298 -15.90 6.72 -14.36
C THR A 298 -16.85 5.53 -14.39
N ARG A 299 -16.43 4.45 -15.07
CA ARG A 299 -17.05 3.14 -14.86
C ARG A 299 -16.81 2.76 -13.40
N HIS A 300 -17.81 3.04 -12.55
CA HIS A 300 -17.90 2.48 -11.22
C HIS A 300 -17.91 0.95 -11.37
N CYS A 301 -16.77 0.31 -11.07
CA CYS A 301 -16.70 -1.14 -11.02
C CYS A 301 -17.26 -1.61 -9.68
N GLY A 302 -18.57 -1.51 -9.53
CA GLY A 302 -19.30 -2.59 -8.90
C GLY A 302 -19.26 -3.77 -9.87
N THR A 303 -18.84 -4.92 -9.38
CA THR A 303 -18.80 -6.20 -10.08
C THR A 303 -19.90 -6.34 -11.14
N PHE A 304 -19.54 -6.32 -12.42
CA PHE A 304 -20.40 -6.80 -13.51
C PHE A 304 -19.55 -7.47 -14.59
N VAL A 305 -19.65 -8.79 -14.64
CA VAL A 305 -19.22 -9.63 -15.76
C VAL A 305 -20.27 -9.51 -16.87
N GLY A 306 -19.84 -9.18 -18.08
CA GLY A 306 -20.71 -9.14 -19.25
C GLY A 306 -19.91 -8.97 -20.53
N ARG A 307 -19.40 -10.07 -21.08
CA ARG A 307 -18.83 -10.11 -22.45
C ARG A 307 -19.94 -9.78 -23.44
N THR A 308 -19.79 -8.68 -24.17
CA THR A 308 -20.44 -8.50 -25.47
C THR A 308 -19.38 -8.15 -26.51
N ARG A 309 -19.13 -9.10 -27.42
CA ARG A 309 -18.41 -8.86 -28.67
C ARG A 309 -19.38 -8.18 -29.63
N HIS A 310 -19.00 -7.05 -30.23
CA HIS A 310 -19.47 -6.72 -31.57
C HIS A 310 -18.40 -5.98 -32.38
N PRO A 311 -18.31 -6.25 -33.71
CA PRO A 311 -17.24 -5.75 -34.56
C PRO A 311 -17.64 -4.41 -35.20
N ALA A 312 -16.74 -3.42 -35.17
CA ALA A 312 -16.94 -2.19 -35.92
C ALA A 312 -16.28 -2.31 -37.30
N ARG A 313 -17.12 -2.46 -38.34
CA ARG A 313 -16.83 -2.05 -39.72
C ARG A 313 -17.55 -0.73 -39.95
N HIS A 314 -16.89 0.30 -40.47
CA HIS A 314 -17.45 1.34 -41.36
C HIS A 314 -16.26 2.10 -41.99
N HIS A 315 -15.97 1.90 -43.28
CA HIS A 315 -16.39 2.74 -44.42
C HIS A 315 -16.06 4.23 -44.25
N ALA A 316 -14.97 4.66 -44.91
CA ALA A 316 -14.62 6.04 -45.15
C ALA A 316 -15.06 6.45 -46.58
N SER A 317 -15.62 7.64 -46.73
CA SER A 317 -15.69 8.37 -48.00
C SER A 317 -15.46 9.88 -47.73
N PRO A 318 -14.77 10.61 -48.63
CA PRO A 318 -14.12 11.86 -48.27
C PRO A 318 -14.92 13.11 -48.69
N ARG A 319 -14.85 14.19 -47.92
CA ARG A 319 -15.20 15.54 -48.40
C ARG A 319 -14.16 16.60 -47.97
N ARG A 320 -13.51 17.11 -49.03
CA ARG A 320 -12.91 18.43 -49.31
C ARG A 320 -13.00 19.55 -48.26
N GLY A 321 -11.85 20.19 -48.01
CA GLY A 321 -11.64 21.60 -48.38
C GLY A 321 -11.61 22.69 -47.29
N SER A 322 -10.39 22.99 -46.81
CA SER A 322 -9.82 24.34 -46.50
C SER A 322 -10.24 25.08 -45.20
N PRO A 323 -9.41 26.02 -44.65
CA PRO A 323 -7.96 26.23 -44.77
C PRO A 323 -7.20 26.33 -43.41
N GLU A 324 -5.88 26.15 -43.45
CA GLU A 324 -4.94 26.33 -42.32
C GLU A 324 -4.82 27.81 -41.85
N PRO A 325 -4.64 28.06 -40.54
CA PRO A 325 -4.14 29.34 -40.05
C PRO A 325 -2.60 29.36 -39.96
N ARG A 326 -2.02 30.40 -40.57
CA ARG A 326 -0.59 30.77 -40.54
C ARG A 326 -0.11 31.11 -39.12
N LEU A 327 1.02 30.56 -38.72
CA LEU A 327 1.77 30.96 -37.53
C LEU A 327 2.60 32.25 -37.79
N PRO A 328 2.68 33.20 -36.85
CA PRO A 328 3.60 34.31 -36.96
C PRO A 328 5.04 33.90 -36.59
N ARG A 329 5.99 34.30 -37.42
CA ARG A 329 7.44 34.19 -37.20
C ARG A 329 7.90 35.27 -36.23
N GLY A 330 8.80 34.91 -35.31
CA GLY A 330 9.80 35.84 -34.76
C GLY A 330 10.02 35.75 -33.26
N CYS A 331 10.97 34.91 -32.83
CA CYS A 331 11.93 35.31 -31.80
C CYS A 331 13.17 34.41 -31.93
N ALA A 332 14.28 35.02 -32.31
CA ALA A 332 15.57 34.38 -32.49
C ALA A 332 16.24 34.16 -31.12
N LEU A 333 16.85 32.99 -30.92
CA LEU A 333 17.86 32.75 -29.90
C LEU A 333 19.09 32.14 -30.57
N SER A 334 20.23 32.82 -30.42
CA SER A 334 21.53 32.45 -30.98
C SER A 334 22.14 31.21 -30.28
N PRO A 335 23.00 30.44 -30.97
CA PRO A 335 23.63 29.24 -30.43
C PRO A 335 25.02 29.54 -29.84
N THR A 336 25.24 29.21 -28.57
CA THR A 336 26.59 29.13 -28.02
C THR A 336 27.03 27.68 -27.88
N HIS A 337 28.07 27.35 -28.64
CA HIS A 337 28.84 26.11 -28.60
C HIS A 337 29.52 25.90 -27.24
N GLY A 338 29.48 24.66 -26.75
CA GLY A 338 30.31 24.18 -25.64
C GLY A 338 30.68 22.72 -25.84
N ARG A 339 31.90 22.46 -26.32
CA ARG A 339 32.46 21.12 -26.58
C ARG A 339 32.63 20.35 -25.27
N TYR A 340 32.05 19.15 -25.18
CA TYR A 340 32.41 18.16 -24.15
C TYR A 340 33.65 17.37 -24.61
N HIS A 341 34.81 17.67 -24.01
CA HIS A 341 36.00 16.83 -24.11
C HIS A 341 35.92 15.68 -23.09
N ARG A 342 35.98 14.44 -23.58
CA ARG A 342 36.27 13.25 -22.79
C ARG A 342 37.67 13.35 -22.16
N ARG A 343 37.79 13.14 -20.85
CA ARG A 343 39.02 12.66 -20.20
C ARG A 343 38.67 11.65 -19.11
N ARG A 344 39.30 10.47 -19.18
CA ARG A 344 39.35 9.46 -18.11
C ARG A 344 40.18 9.99 -16.92
N PRO A 345 40.03 9.36 -15.76
CA PRO A 345 41.25 8.99 -15.02
C PRO A 345 41.22 7.54 -14.51
N ASP A 346 42.35 6.86 -14.72
CA ASP A 346 42.73 5.61 -14.07
C ASP A 346 43.24 5.88 -12.64
N ALA A 347 42.99 4.88 -11.77
CA ALA A 347 43.75 4.39 -10.61
C ALA A 347 44.53 5.36 -9.68
N LEU A 348 44.31 5.21 -8.36
CA LEU A 348 45.32 5.20 -7.27
C LEU A 348 44.59 4.98 -5.91
N ARG A 349 44.66 3.76 -5.36
CA ARG A 349 45.53 3.28 -4.26
C ARG A 349 45.10 3.69 -2.84
N GLU A 350 44.85 2.64 -2.07
CA GLU A 350 44.71 2.56 -0.62
C GLU A 350 45.87 3.23 0.14
N ARG A 351 45.57 3.83 1.29
CA ARG A 351 46.56 4.09 2.34
C ARG A 351 46.00 3.70 3.70
N HIS A 352 46.68 2.71 4.29
CA HIS A 352 46.71 2.40 5.70
C HIS A 352 47.12 3.60 6.55
N TYR A 353 46.52 3.71 7.75
CA TYR A 353 47.03 4.51 8.85
C TYR A 353 47.67 3.57 9.88
N GLN A 354 48.97 3.74 10.12
CA GLN A 354 49.73 3.17 11.23
C GLN A 354 50.49 4.29 11.94
N GLY A 355 50.47 4.23 13.28
CA GLY A 355 51.50 4.77 14.18
C GLY A 355 51.34 6.24 14.60
N ALA A 356 51.62 6.64 15.84
CA ALA A 356 52.20 5.91 16.95
C ALA A 356 52.07 6.69 18.28
N ASP A 357 52.11 5.93 19.38
CA ASP A 357 52.72 6.17 20.70
C ASP A 357 52.29 7.38 21.56
N GLY A 358 52.18 7.30 22.89
CA GLY A 358 52.48 6.25 23.86
C GLY A 358 52.87 6.86 25.22
N ALA A 359 52.27 6.39 26.31
CA ALA A 359 52.75 6.39 27.71
C ALA A 359 51.63 5.76 28.57
N GLY A 360 51.70 4.50 29.01
CA GLY A 360 52.45 4.05 30.19
C GLY A 360 51.63 4.34 31.47
N SER A 361 51.28 3.41 32.37
CA SER A 361 51.84 2.11 32.70
C SER A 361 51.02 1.44 33.84
N ARG A 362 51.11 0.09 33.95
CA ARG A 362 50.89 -0.79 35.13
C ARG A 362 49.46 -0.87 35.70
N GLY A 363 48.86 -1.99 36.09
CA GLY A 363 49.19 -3.42 36.30
C GLY A 363 47.96 -3.98 37.05
N GLY A 364 47.36 -5.13 36.73
CA GLY A 364 47.86 -6.46 37.11
C GLY A 364 47.18 -7.03 38.37
N ALA A 365 46.27 -8.00 38.16
CA ALA A 365 45.98 -9.18 38.99
C ALA A 365 44.97 -9.17 40.18
N ARG A 366 43.93 -10.01 39.98
CA ARG A 366 43.44 -11.15 40.82
C ARG A 366 42.90 -10.95 42.26
N SER A 367 41.60 -11.27 42.37
CA SER A 367 40.99 -12.32 43.23
C SER A 367 40.67 -12.08 44.74
N ARG A 368 39.51 -12.65 45.11
CA ARG A 368 39.04 -13.20 46.41
C ARG A 368 38.17 -12.33 47.36
N GLN A 369 36.94 -12.82 47.52
CA GLN A 369 36.09 -12.96 48.72
C GLN A 369 36.57 -12.35 50.05
N ALA A 370 35.69 -11.61 50.76
CA ALA A 370 34.98 -12.07 51.97
C ALA A 370 34.25 -10.94 52.75
N ARG A 371 33.01 -11.25 53.15
CA ARG A 371 32.26 -10.94 54.41
C ARG A 371 32.27 -9.53 55.07
N ALA A 372 31.04 -8.99 55.14
CA ALA A 372 30.24 -8.62 56.32
C ALA A 372 30.79 -7.67 57.41
N VAL A 373 30.07 -6.57 57.70
CA VAL A 373 29.71 -6.07 59.05
C VAL A 373 28.42 -5.22 58.99
N ARG A 374 27.53 -5.38 59.99
CA ARG A 374 26.24 -4.68 60.23
C ARG A 374 26.41 -3.39 61.07
N ARG A 375 25.53 -2.39 60.80
CA ARG A 375 24.81 -1.40 61.69
C ARG A 375 25.65 -0.46 62.62
N PRO A 376 25.16 0.74 63.05
CA PRO A 376 23.82 1.08 63.65
C PRO A 376 23.30 2.51 63.28
N PRO A 377 22.32 3.13 64.01
CA PRO A 377 21.30 2.63 64.95
C PRO A 377 19.92 2.37 64.32
#